data_AF-A0A9X0A0F3-F1
#
_entry.id   AF-A0A9X0A0F3-F1
#
_cell.length_a   1.000
_cell.length_b   1.000
_cell.length_c   1.000
_cell.angle_alpha   90.00
_cell.angle_beta   90.00
_cell.angle_gamma   90.00
#
_symmetry.space_group_name_H-M   'P 1'
#
loop_
_entity.id
_entity.type
_entity.pdbx_description
1 polymer ?
#
loop_
_entity_poly.entity_id
_entity_poly.type
_entity_poly.pdbx_seq_one_letter_code
_entity_poly.pdbx_strand_id
1 'polypeptide(L)'
;MKGMRVATGSVLDAQQGMSYRRLMPAMLRDLNTCRRCSQAQNCTTFHKAAEQGDSMTSGLAKFFDEMTGHMTNTYVNYFTNWYKLVCLEGKEMEQKRNQGKFGV
;
A
#
# COMPACT_ATOMS: atom_id res chain seq x y z
N MET A 1 32.91 -29.83 -19.47
CA MET A 1 32.75 -29.32 -18.09
C MET A 1 32.08 -27.96 -18.16
N LYS A 2 30.80 -27.85 -17.79
CA LYS A 2 30.02 -26.61 -17.85
C LYS A 2 30.37 -25.76 -16.62
N GLY A 3 30.95 -24.59 -16.83
CA GLY A 3 31.23 -23.61 -15.79
C GLY A 3 29.92 -22.99 -15.29
N MET A 4 29.56 -23.30 -14.06
CA MET A 4 28.45 -22.70 -13.32
C MET A 4 28.81 -21.24 -13.02
N ARG A 5 28.11 -20.26 -13.62
CA ARG A 5 28.22 -18.87 -13.17
C ARG A 5 27.39 -18.71 -11.91
N VAL A 6 28.05 -18.39 -10.80
CA VAL A 6 27.44 -17.98 -9.54
C VAL A 6 26.75 -16.64 -9.78
N ALA A 7 25.42 -16.61 -9.63
CA ALA A 7 24.67 -15.36 -9.65
C ALA A 7 24.99 -14.60 -8.36
N THR A 8 25.76 -13.52 -8.46
CA THR A 8 25.90 -12.52 -7.40
C THR A 8 24.56 -11.81 -7.26
N GLY A 9 23.80 -12.15 -6.21
CA GLY A 9 22.58 -11.45 -5.85
C GLY A 9 22.90 -9.99 -5.53
N SER A 10 22.57 -9.10 -6.45
CA SER A 10 22.60 -7.65 -6.26
C SER A 10 21.43 -7.25 -5.37
N VAL A 11 21.65 -6.27 -4.51
CA VAL A 11 20.67 -5.66 -3.55
C VAL A 11 19.43 -5.05 -4.23
N LEU A 12 19.26 -5.24 -5.54
CA LEU A 12 18.19 -4.69 -6.37
C LEU A 12 16.90 -5.53 -6.38
N ASP A 13 16.89 -6.73 -5.80
CA ASP A 13 15.70 -7.59 -5.77
C ASP A 13 14.65 -7.19 -4.73
N ALA A 14 14.92 -6.17 -3.91
CA ALA A 14 13.96 -5.63 -2.93
C ALA A 14 13.06 -4.50 -3.50
N GLN A 15 13.21 -4.13 -4.77
CA GLN A 15 12.54 -2.96 -5.36
C GLN A 15 11.45 -3.27 -6.39
N GLN A 16 10.88 -4.47 -6.39
CA GLN A 16 9.59 -4.72 -7.05
C GLN A 16 8.42 -4.43 -6.10
N GLY A 17 8.50 -3.27 -5.44
CA GLY A 17 7.40 -2.67 -4.68
C GLY A 17 6.33 -2.13 -5.63
N MET A 18 5.41 -3.00 -6.06
CA MET A 18 4.01 -2.68 -6.38
C MET A 18 3.76 -1.35 -7.13
N SER A 19 4.29 -1.19 -8.36
CA SER A 19 4.14 0.05 -9.19
C SER A 19 2.71 0.37 -9.65
N TYR A 20 1.71 -0.33 -9.14
CA TYR A 20 0.29 -0.09 -9.41
C TYR A 20 -0.38 0.71 -8.28
N ARG A 21 0.22 0.86 -7.10
CA ARG A 21 -0.40 1.63 -6.02
C ARG A 21 -0.25 3.12 -6.29
N ARG A 22 -1.36 3.85 -6.29
CA ARG A 22 -1.29 5.31 -6.19
C ARG A 22 -0.57 5.67 -4.89
N LEU A 23 0.41 6.57 -5.01
CA LEU A 23 1.13 7.11 -3.86
C LEU A 23 0.11 7.85 -2.99
N MET A 24 -0.14 7.33 -1.79
CA MET A 24 -0.87 8.05 -0.78
C MET A 24 0.06 9.06 -0.11
N PRO A 25 -0.46 10.20 0.35
CA PRO A 25 0.31 11.10 1.20
C PRO A 25 0.85 10.35 2.42
N ALA A 26 2.02 10.77 2.90
CA ALA A 26 2.57 10.23 4.15
C ALA A 26 1.59 10.43 5.31
N MET A 27 1.61 9.51 6.26
CA MET A 27 0.87 9.64 7.52
C MET A 27 1.19 10.97 8.19
N LEU A 28 0.17 11.66 8.69
CA LEU A 28 0.33 12.95 9.37
C LEU A 28 1.11 12.85 10.68
N ARG A 29 1.02 11.70 11.37
CA ARG A 29 1.68 11.42 12.66
C ARG A 29 1.34 12.44 13.76
N ASP A 30 0.17 13.08 13.68
CA ASP A 30 -0.36 13.94 14.73
C ASP A 30 -1.62 13.33 15.35
N LEU A 31 -1.48 12.85 16.60
CA LEU A 31 -2.54 12.15 17.31
C LEU A 31 -3.79 13.01 17.51
N ASN A 32 -3.62 14.31 17.79
CA ASN A 32 -4.75 15.20 18.08
C ASN A 32 -5.63 15.41 16.86
N THR A 33 -5.02 15.65 15.69
CA THR A 33 -5.72 15.75 14.41
C THR A 33 -6.34 14.40 14.03
N CYS A 34 -5.58 13.31 14.13
CA CYS A 34 -6.09 11.98 13.77
C CYS A 34 -7.28 11.54 14.62
N ARG A 35 -7.32 11.86 15.92
CA ARG A 35 -8.47 11.55 16.79
C ARG A 35 -9.78 12.25 16.38
N ARG A 36 -9.69 13.38 15.69
CA ARG A 36 -10.85 14.16 15.22
C ARG A 36 -11.14 13.96 13.73
N CYS A 37 -10.31 13.17 13.05
CA CYS A 37 -10.40 12.95 11.61
C CYS A 37 -11.47 11.89 11.30
N SER A 38 -12.45 12.25 10.47
CA SER A 38 -13.49 11.31 10.01
C SER A 38 -12.93 10.16 9.16
N GLN A 39 -11.71 10.30 8.63
CA GLN A 39 -11.01 9.29 7.84
C GLN A 39 -10.02 8.45 8.66
N ALA A 40 -9.98 8.59 9.99
CA ALA A 40 -8.99 7.91 10.83
C ALA A 40 -9.04 6.38 10.70
N GLN A 41 -10.24 5.78 10.65
CA GLN A 41 -10.39 4.33 10.41
C GLN A 41 -9.80 3.94 9.05
N ASN A 42 -10.23 4.58 7.96
CA ASN A 42 -9.75 4.29 6.61
C ASN A 42 -8.23 4.47 6.48
N CYS A 43 -7.70 5.55 7.05
CA CYS A 43 -6.28 5.88 7.04
C CYS A 43 -5.45 4.81 7.79
N THR A 44 -5.87 4.41 8.99
CA THR A 44 -5.17 3.39 9.78
C THR A 44 -5.29 1.99 9.17
N THR A 45 -6.47 1.62 8.64
CA THR A 45 -6.67 0.37 7.87
C THR A 45 -5.74 0.31 6.66
N PHE A 46 -5.68 1.39 5.87
CA PHE A 46 -4.82 1.46 4.70
C PHE A 46 -3.34 1.36 5.08
N HIS A 47 -2.90 2.13 6.07
CA HIS A 47 -1.52 2.12 6.54
C HIS A 47 -1.10 0.72 7.00
N LYS A 48 -1.95 0.03 7.79
CA LYS A 48 -1.66 -1.33 8.24
C LYS A 48 -1.62 -2.32 7.09
N ALA A 49 -2.66 -2.34 6.26
CA ALA A 49 -2.82 -3.41 5.29
C ALA A 49 -1.96 -3.17 4.04
N ALA A 50 -2.07 -2.00 3.42
CA ALA A 50 -1.36 -1.71 2.19
C ALA A 50 0.09 -1.31 2.46
N GLU A 51 0.36 -0.42 3.41
CA GLU A 51 1.71 0.13 3.62
C GLU A 51 2.56 -0.68 4.61
N GLN A 52 2.01 -1.75 5.19
CA GLN A 52 2.67 -2.58 6.20
C GLN A 52 3.13 -1.77 7.42
N GLY A 53 2.40 -0.69 7.73
CA GLY A 53 2.67 0.17 8.85
C GLY A 53 2.11 -0.35 10.17
N ASP A 54 2.64 0.18 11.27
CA ASP A 54 2.31 -0.17 12.64
C ASP A 54 2.09 1.09 13.51
N SER A 55 1.96 0.89 14.83
CA SER A 55 1.76 1.96 15.79
C SER A 55 2.95 2.94 15.86
N MET A 56 4.15 2.51 15.49
CA MET A 56 5.37 3.33 15.45
C MET A 56 5.46 4.15 14.16
N THR A 57 5.26 3.51 13.00
CA THR A 57 5.32 4.18 11.69
C THR A 57 4.17 5.16 11.51
N SER A 58 2.99 4.86 12.09
CA SER A 58 1.85 5.77 12.08
C SER A 58 2.02 7.00 12.96
N GLY A 59 2.87 6.94 14.00
CA GLY A 59 3.00 7.99 15.01
C GLY A 59 1.76 8.16 15.91
N LEU A 60 0.83 7.20 15.90
CA LEU A 60 -0.42 7.27 16.67
C LEU A 60 -0.41 6.37 17.92
N ALA A 61 0.63 5.57 18.09
CA ALA A 61 0.82 4.69 19.24
C ALA A 61 -0.44 3.83 19.49
N LYS A 62 -0.91 3.78 20.74
CA LYS A 62 -2.07 2.99 21.16
C LYS A 62 -3.35 3.27 20.37
N PHE A 63 -3.54 4.48 19.86
CA PHE A 63 -4.71 4.79 19.02
C PHE A 63 -4.69 3.97 17.72
N PHE A 64 -3.51 3.72 17.13
CA PHE A 64 -3.41 2.85 15.96
C PHE A 64 -3.82 1.41 16.28
N ASP A 65 -3.36 0.89 17.42
CA ASP A 65 -3.64 -0.48 17.87
C ASP A 65 -5.12 -0.66 18.24
N GLU A 66 -5.75 0.35 18.85
CA GLU A 66 -7.19 0.35 19.13
C GLU A 66 -8.01 0.28 17.84
N MET A 67 -7.59 1.00 16.80
CA MET A 67 -8.31 1.08 15.53
C MET A 67 -8.09 -0.17 14.67
N THR A 68 -6.92 -0.83 14.77
CA THR A 68 -6.53 -1.88 13.83
C THR A 68 -6.28 -3.25 14.48
N GLY A 69 -6.34 -3.37 15.80
CA GLY A 69 -6.01 -4.59 16.54
C GLY A 69 -6.90 -5.78 16.19
N HIS A 70 -8.13 -5.51 15.75
CA HIS A 70 -9.07 -6.53 15.28
C HIS A 70 -8.75 -7.07 13.87
N MET A 71 -7.86 -6.40 13.12
CA MET A 71 -7.48 -6.81 11.77
C MET A 71 -6.51 -8.01 11.83
N THR A 72 -7.04 -9.20 11.59
CA THR A 72 -6.23 -10.42 11.46
C THR A 72 -5.37 -10.39 10.19
N ASN A 73 -4.35 -11.27 10.12
CA ASN A 73 -3.55 -11.43 8.91
C ASN A 73 -4.41 -11.78 7.67
N THR A 74 -5.48 -12.55 7.84
CA THR A 74 -6.42 -12.87 6.76
C THR A 74 -7.11 -11.61 6.23
N TYR A 75 -7.57 -10.72 7.11
CA TYR A 75 -8.19 -9.45 6.72
C TYR A 75 -7.18 -8.53 6.01
N VAL A 76 -5.97 -8.41 6.56
CA VAL A 76 -4.88 -7.62 5.96
C VAL A 76 -4.57 -8.10 4.55
N ASN A 77 -4.41 -9.42 4.36
CA ASN A 77 -4.12 -10.02 3.07
C ASN A 77 -5.27 -9.82 2.07
N TYR A 78 -6.51 -10.00 2.52
CA TYR A 78 -7.70 -9.76 1.70
C TYR A 78 -7.74 -8.32 1.19
N PHE A 79 -7.66 -7.33 2.10
CA PHE A 79 -7.70 -5.91 1.76
C PHE A 79 -6.58 -5.53 0.79
N THR A 80 -5.36 -6.00 1.06
CA THR A 80 -4.19 -5.72 0.22
C THR A 80 -4.34 -6.22 -1.20
N ASN A 81 -4.86 -7.45 -1.36
CA ASN A 81 -5.10 -8.03 -2.67
C ASN A 81 -6.25 -7.34 -3.40
N TRP A 82 -7.34 -7.04 -2.69
CA TRP A 82 -8.47 -6.32 -3.27
C TRP A 82 -8.08 -4.92 -3.74
N TYR A 83 -7.37 -4.13 -2.92
CA TYR A 83 -6.89 -2.79 -3.29
C TYR A 83 -5.96 -2.84 -4.52
N LYS A 84 -5.12 -3.88 -4.61
CA LYS A 84 -4.29 -4.12 -5.80
C LYS A 84 -5.12 -4.30 -7.06
N LEU A 85 -6.19 -5.11 -7.01
CA LEU A 85 -7.06 -5.34 -8.16
C LEU A 85 -7.75 -4.04 -8.60
N VAL A 86 -8.30 -3.26 -7.66
CA VAL A 86 -8.93 -1.96 -7.95
C VAL A 86 -7.95 -0.98 -8.62
N CYS A 87 -6.70 -0.94 -8.15
CA CYS A 87 -5.68 -0.09 -8.74
C CYS A 87 -5.30 -0.53 -10.17
N LEU A 88 -5.22 -1.85 -10.42
CA LEU A 88 -4.92 -2.39 -11.75
C LEU A 88 -6.06 -2.08 -12.74
N GLU A 89 -7.31 -2.28 -12.33
CA GLU A 89 -8.49 -1.94 -13.13
C GLU A 89 -8.52 -0.44 -13.45
N GLY A 90 -8.31 0.41 -12.44
CA GLY A 90 -8.25 1.86 -12.65
C GLY A 90 -7.14 2.29 -13.61
N LYS A 91 -5.97 1.64 -13.55
CA LYS A 91 -4.86 1.89 -14.49
C LYS A 91 -5.21 1.47 -15.91
N GLU A 92 -5.85 0.32 -16.09
CA GLU A 92 -6.29 -0.16 -17.41
C GLU A 92 -7.33 0.78 -18.03
N MET A 93 -8.30 1.24 -17.22
CA MET A 93 -9.32 2.20 -17.66
C MET A 93 -8.74 3.54 -18.07
N GLU A 94 -7.78 4.06 -17.31
CA GLU A 94 -7.07 5.28 -17.65
C GLU A 94 -6.27 5.14 -18.96
N GLN A 95 -5.62 4.00 -19.18
CA GLN A 95 -4.87 3.71 -20.40
C GLN A 95 -5.79 3.66 -21.63
N LYS A 96 -6.91 2.93 -21.53
CA LYS A 96 -7.93 2.86 -22.61
C LYS A 96 -8.49 4.24 -22.94
N ARG A 97 -8.80 5.06 -21.93
CA ARG A 97 -9.26 6.44 -22.11
C ARG A 97 -8.23 7.29 -22.86
N ASN A 98 -6.95 7.17 -22.50
CA ASN A 98 -5.89 7.96 -23.12
C ASN A 98 -5.57 7.51 -24.54
N GLN A 99 -5.67 6.21 -24.85
CA GLN A 99 -5.54 5.70 -26.22
C GLN A 99 -6.64 6.23 -27.15
N GLY A 100 -7.88 6.35 -26.65
CA GLY A 100 -8.98 6.95 -27.41
C GLY A 100 -8.83 8.45 -27.72
N LYS A 101 -7.91 9.17 -27.04
CA LYS A 101 -7.63 10.59 -27.28
C LYS A 101 -6.62 10.86 -28.40
N PHE A 102 -5.88 9.85 -28.86
CA PHE A 102 -4.92 9.97 -29.97
C PHE A 102 -5.45 9.38 -31.29
N GLY A 103 -6.71 8.95 -31.31
CA GLY A 103 -7.40 8.41 -32.49
C GLY A 103 -8.44 9.35 -33.10
N VAL A 104 -8.42 10.64 -32.73
CA VAL A 104 -9.20 11.72 -33.34
C VAL A 104 -8.25 12.78 -33.87
#